data_AF-A0A0M8QMU2-F1
#
_entry.id   AF-A0A0M8QMU2-F1
#
_cell.length_a   1.000
_cell.length_b   1.000
_cell.length_c   1.000
_cell.angle_alpha   90.00
_cell.angle_beta   90.00
_cell.angle_gamma   90.00
#
_symmetry.space_group_name_H-M   'P 1'
#
loop_
_entity.id
_entity.type
_entity.pdbx_description
1 polymer ?
#
loop_
_entity_poly.entity_id
_entity_poly.type
_entity_poly.pdbx_seq_one_letter_code
_entity_poly.pdbx_strand_id
1 'polypeptide(L)'
;PPPTPYGRPGQQPPHGQPAPPPPGYGQPHAPAPPPGYGQPTPPPGYGQQPPPGQVPHQPAPYGAPQGAPQGPGVLGALQQFKETPTGQRWTQQNKKLVRADLGIGGQPVLARQGSMVLYQGKVDFGYKGAGFSGRVVGNATGQEMQLMRCTGQGQVFFAENSTMLHPIELQGDAVCVSAENVLAFDEGLQYEVRRIEGHGIPGGALFTMQFQGTGTIVVKTHGTPVVLPVTPTTFADCNAVVAWSAASQVVVSSQVRMRRNSYPGDTGESVNLQFRGAPGNFIVVQPYEI
;
A
#
# COMPACT_ATOMS: atom_id res chain seq x y z
N PRO A 1 -36.38 -29.48 58.92
CA PRO A 1 -36.57 -28.23 59.68
C PRO A 1 -35.92 -27.05 58.91
N PRO A 2 -36.45 -25.83 59.03
CA PRO A 2 -36.81 -24.86 57.95
C PRO A 2 -35.61 -24.03 57.42
N PRO A 3 -35.75 -22.97 56.57
CA PRO A 3 -36.91 -22.39 55.88
C PRO A 3 -36.73 -22.12 54.35
N THR A 4 -37.85 -21.84 53.69
CA THR A 4 -38.01 -21.20 52.37
C THR A 4 -37.64 -19.71 52.39
N PRO A 5 -37.19 -19.14 51.24
CA PRO A 5 -37.30 -17.70 51.01
C PRO A 5 -38.07 -17.33 49.73
N TYR A 6 -39.10 -16.51 49.97
CA TYR A 6 -39.55 -15.32 49.20
C TYR A 6 -40.00 -15.43 47.74
N GLY A 7 -41.30 -15.13 47.57
CA GLY A 7 -41.94 -14.80 46.31
C GLY A 7 -41.51 -13.46 45.72
N ARG A 8 -41.56 -13.40 44.39
CA ARG A 8 -41.39 -12.20 43.56
C ARG A 8 -42.76 -11.54 43.28
N PRO A 9 -42.92 -10.23 43.47
CA PRO A 9 -44.05 -9.50 42.90
C PRO A 9 -43.73 -8.92 41.51
N GLY A 10 -44.70 -9.08 40.60
CA GLY A 10 -45.10 -8.09 39.57
C GLY A 10 -44.13 -7.75 38.44
N GLN A 11 -44.28 -8.38 37.28
CA GLN A 11 -43.84 -7.82 36.01
C GLN A 11 -44.92 -6.86 35.48
N GLN A 12 -44.58 -5.56 35.37
CA GLN A 12 -45.30 -4.59 34.55
C GLN A 12 -44.72 -4.59 33.12
N PRO A 13 -45.56 -4.49 32.08
CA PRO A 13 -45.09 -4.37 30.69
C PRO A 13 -44.81 -2.91 30.32
N PRO A 14 -43.68 -2.59 29.67
CA PRO A 14 -43.51 -1.29 29.04
C PRO A 14 -44.07 -1.25 27.62
N HIS A 15 -44.86 -0.19 27.42
CA HIS A 15 -45.50 0.33 26.21
C HIS A 15 -44.66 0.35 24.92
N GLY A 16 -45.34 0.04 23.81
CA GLY A 16 -45.50 0.94 22.66
C GLY A 16 -44.28 1.22 21.78
N GLN A 17 -44.08 0.41 20.73
CA GLN A 17 -43.33 0.80 19.54
C GLN A 17 -44.29 1.27 18.43
N PRO A 18 -44.13 2.49 17.87
CA PRO A 18 -44.82 2.89 16.64
C PRO A 18 -44.17 2.27 15.40
N ALA A 19 -45.02 1.73 14.53
CA ALA A 19 -44.68 1.16 13.23
C ALA A 19 -44.15 2.22 12.22
N PRO A 20 -43.34 1.81 11.21
CA PRO A 20 -42.80 2.72 10.19
C PRO A 20 -43.87 3.17 9.18
N PRO A 21 -43.79 4.41 8.64
CA PRO A 21 -44.73 4.91 7.65
C PRO A 21 -44.49 4.31 6.24
N PRO A 22 -45.55 4.21 5.40
CA PRO A 22 -45.49 3.61 4.06
C PRO A 22 -44.87 4.52 2.99
N PRO A 23 -44.52 3.98 1.79
CA PRO A 23 -43.81 4.69 0.74
C PRO A 23 -44.66 5.79 0.10
N GLY A 24 -44.17 7.02 0.16
CA GLY A 24 -44.78 8.21 -0.45
C GLY A 24 -44.49 8.33 -1.94
N TYR A 25 -45.52 8.72 -2.67
CA TYR A 25 -45.65 8.88 -4.11
C TYR A 25 -44.69 9.91 -4.71
N GLY A 26 -44.30 9.65 -5.96
CA GLY A 26 -43.39 10.48 -6.76
C GLY A 26 -43.89 11.90 -7.02
N GLN A 27 -42.93 12.81 -7.19
CA GLN A 27 -43.14 14.15 -7.71
C GLN A 27 -42.44 14.37 -9.06
N PRO A 28 -42.98 15.28 -9.90
CA PRO A 28 -42.76 15.28 -11.35
C PRO A 28 -41.50 16.04 -11.79
N HIS A 29 -40.96 15.61 -12.94
CA HIS A 29 -39.84 16.20 -13.65
C HIS A 29 -40.08 17.67 -14.06
N ALA A 30 -39.02 18.49 -13.93
CA ALA A 30 -38.94 19.82 -14.51
C ALA A 30 -38.56 19.74 -16.01
N PRO A 31 -39.12 20.60 -16.90
CA PRO A 31 -38.81 20.57 -18.33
C PRO A 31 -37.44 21.17 -18.66
N ALA A 32 -36.75 20.54 -19.62
CA ALA A 32 -35.50 21.03 -20.23
C ALA A 32 -35.77 22.22 -21.19
N PRO A 33 -34.81 23.16 -21.36
CA PRO A 33 -34.90 24.21 -22.36
C PRO A 33 -34.53 23.72 -23.78
N PRO A 34 -35.12 24.30 -24.85
CA PRO A 34 -34.92 23.83 -26.22
C PRO A 34 -33.60 24.33 -26.87
N PRO A 35 -33.12 23.68 -27.95
CA PRO A 35 -31.84 23.96 -28.59
C PRO A 35 -31.85 25.26 -29.41
N GLY A 36 -30.85 26.11 -29.17
CA GLY A 36 -30.60 27.34 -29.92
C GLY A 36 -29.94 27.10 -31.29
N TYR A 37 -30.37 27.91 -32.24
CA TYR A 37 -30.12 27.88 -33.68
C TYR A 37 -28.64 28.09 -34.04
N GLY A 38 -28.17 27.31 -35.03
CA GLY A 38 -26.86 27.45 -35.65
C GLY A 38 -26.74 28.72 -36.51
N GLN A 39 -25.56 29.33 -36.49
CA GLN A 39 -25.18 30.39 -37.42
C GLN A 39 -24.52 29.80 -38.69
N PRO A 40 -24.76 30.39 -39.87
CA PRO A 40 -24.23 29.92 -41.14
C PRO A 40 -22.80 30.42 -41.43
N THR A 41 -21.96 29.54 -41.95
CA THR A 41 -20.65 29.84 -42.58
C THR A 41 -20.80 30.42 -43.99
N PRO A 42 -20.01 31.44 -44.39
CA PRO A 42 -19.82 31.79 -45.80
C PRO A 42 -18.55 31.15 -46.42
N PRO A 43 -18.47 31.04 -47.77
CA PRO A 43 -17.51 30.19 -48.49
C PRO A 43 -16.18 30.90 -48.87
N PRO A 44 -15.19 30.16 -49.41
CA PRO A 44 -13.82 30.64 -49.60
C PRO A 44 -13.60 31.38 -50.93
N GLY A 45 -12.98 32.56 -50.87
CA GLY A 45 -12.60 33.38 -52.02
C GLY A 45 -11.10 33.45 -52.24
N TYR A 46 -10.66 33.00 -53.41
CA TYR A 46 -9.28 33.02 -53.90
C TYR A 46 -8.84 34.42 -54.38
N GLY A 47 -7.57 34.76 -54.12
CA GLY A 47 -6.64 35.43 -55.04
C GLY A 47 -6.79 36.94 -55.28
N GLN A 48 -5.69 37.67 -55.10
CA GLN A 48 -5.07 38.65 -56.03
C GLN A 48 -4.21 39.68 -55.25
N GLN A 49 -2.94 39.82 -55.63
CA GLN A 49 -2.06 40.93 -55.26
C GLN A 49 -2.32 42.16 -56.15
N PRO A 50 -2.15 43.38 -55.62
CA PRO A 50 -1.72 44.53 -56.43
C PRO A 50 -0.40 45.19 -55.95
N PRO A 51 0.21 46.08 -56.77
CA PRO A 51 1.65 46.44 -56.73
C PRO A 51 2.01 47.63 -55.81
N PRO A 52 3.30 47.99 -55.68
CA PRO A 52 3.79 48.90 -54.64
C PRO A 52 3.63 50.39 -55.00
N GLY A 53 3.09 51.18 -54.05
CA GLY A 53 2.92 52.63 -54.19
C GLY A 53 2.72 53.36 -52.85
N GLN A 54 3.82 53.95 -52.35
CA GLN A 54 4.05 55.13 -51.49
C GLN A 54 2.95 55.75 -50.56
N VAL A 55 3.32 55.80 -49.25
CA VAL A 55 3.21 56.85 -48.17
C VAL A 55 1.83 57.33 -47.64
N PRO A 56 1.66 57.91 -46.40
CA PRO A 56 2.60 58.24 -45.30
C PRO A 56 2.16 57.88 -43.84
N HIS A 57 3.16 57.81 -42.94
CA HIS A 57 3.19 58.00 -41.46
C HIS A 57 1.88 58.08 -40.63
N GLN A 58 1.69 57.08 -39.75
CA GLN A 58 1.13 57.26 -38.40
C GLN A 58 1.94 56.43 -37.38
N PRO A 59 2.38 57.02 -36.25
CA PRO A 59 3.09 56.28 -35.21
C PRO A 59 2.10 55.34 -34.48
N ALA A 60 2.36 54.04 -34.55
CA ALA A 60 1.62 53.03 -33.80
C ALA A 60 1.84 53.25 -32.28
N PRO A 61 0.80 53.12 -31.45
CA PRO A 61 0.98 53.11 -30.00
C PRO A 61 1.80 51.88 -29.62
N TYR A 62 2.79 52.09 -28.76
CA TYR A 62 3.62 51.06 -28.13
C TYR A 62 2.75 49.86 -27.73
N GLY A 63 2.94 48.74 -28.43
CA GLY A 63 2.38 47.46 -28.03
C GLY A 63 2.93 47.11 -26.66
N ALA A 64 2.03 46.96 -25.69
CA ALA A 64 2.37 46.31 -24.43
C ALA A 64 3.04 44.97 -24.76
N PRO A 65 4.14 44.59 -24.08
CA PRO A 65 4.73 43.28 -24.30
C PRO A 65 3.65 42.24 -24.02
N GLN A 66 3.28 41.56 -25.10
CA GLN A 66 2.40 40.41 -25.11
C GLN A 66 2.97 39.45 -24.07
N GLY A 67 2.28 39.34 -22.93
CA GLY A 67 2.72 38.53 -21.81
C GLY A 67 3.09 37.16 -22.35
N ALA A 68 4.36 36.78 -22.17
CA ALA A 68 4.82 35.45 -22.52
C ALA A 68 3.80 34.44 -22.00
N PRO A 69 3.46 33.37 -22.76
CA PRO A 69 2.60 32.33 -22.25
C PRO A 69 3.17 31.92 -20.89
N GLN A 70 2.46 32.24 -19.80
CA GLN A 70 2.82 31.75 -18.49
C GLN A 70 2.60 30.24 -18.58
N GLY A 71 3.66 29.54 -18.97
CA GLY A 71 3.72 28.09 -18.86
C GLY A 71 3.30 27.71 -17.45
N PRO A 72 2.70 26.54 -17.24
CA PRO A 72 2.18 26.15 -15.94
C PRO A 72 3.28 26.40 -14.91
N GLY A 73 3.05 27.37 -14.01
CA GLY A 73 4.04 27.75 -13.01
C GLY A 73 4.41 26.55 -12.14
N VAL A 74 5.31 26.74 -11.17
CA VAL A 74 5.79 25.65 -10.30
C VAL A 74 4.64 24.77 -9.76
N LEU A 75 3.50 25.36 -9.39
CA LEU A 75 2.32 24.62 -8.92
C LEU A 75 1.63 23.77 -10.01
N GLY A 76 1.59 24.23 -11.26
CA GLY A 76 1.04 23.47 -12.38
C GLY A 76 1.93 22.28 -12.76
N ALA A 77 3.26 22.46 -12.71
CA ALA A 77 4.21 21.35 -12.93
C ALA A 77 4.15 20.28 -11.82
N LEU A 78 3.86 20.68 -10.58
CA LEU A 78 3.73 19.77 -9.44
C LEU A 78 2.33 19.13 -9.32
N GLN A 79 1.36 19.57 -10.12
CA GLN A 79 -0.02 19.11 -10.00
C GLN A 79 -0.17 17.61 -10.28
N GLN A 80 0.67 17.04 -11.15
CA GLN A 80 0.72 15.60 -11.42
C GLN A 80 1.24 14.75 -10.24
N PHE A 81 1.93 15.37 -9.28
CA PHE A 81 2.48 14.73 -8.08
C PHE A 81 1.63 15.01 -6.83
N LYS A 82 0.41 15.50 -7.01
CA LYS A 82 -0.51 15.70 -5.90
C LYS A 82 -0.85 14.36 -5.23
N GLU A 83 -1.08 14.45 -3.94
CA GLU A 83 -1.52 13.34 -3.12
C GLU A 83 -2.81 12.73 -3.67
N THR A 84 -2.93 11.40 -3.58
CA THR A 84 -4.16 10.66 -3.90
C THR A 84 -5.09 10.68 -2.68
N PRO A 85 -6.25 11.36 -2.75
CA PRO A 85 -7.18 11.45 -1.62
C PRO A 85 -8.20 10.31 -1.69
N THR A 86 -7.90 9.17 -1.08
CA THR A 86 -8.81 8.01 -1.08
C THR A 86 -9.69 7.90 0.17
N GLY A 87 -9.35 8.63 1.24
CA GLY A 87 -10.01 8.51 2.55
C GLY A 87 -9.90 7.12 3.18
N GLN A 88 -8.98 6.27 2.68
CA GLN A 88 -8.74 4.93 3.21
C GLN A 88 -7.62 4.97 4.26
N ARG A 89 -7.66 4.00 5.20
CA ARG A 89 -6.60 3.83 6.21
C ARG A 89 -5.22 3.67 5.55
N TRP A 90 -5.11 2.78 4.57
CA TRP A 90 -3.89 2.60 3.79
C TRP A 90 -4.10 3.12 2.37
N THR A 91 -3.19 3.97 1.90
CA THR A 91 -3.28 4.58 0.58
C THR A 91 -1.93 4.53 -0.11
N GLN A 92 -1.85 3.87 -1.27
CA GLN A 92 -0.66 3.95 -2.11
C GLN A 92 -0.65 5.30 -2.84
N GLN A 93 0.29 6.18 -2.48
CA GLN A 93 0.43 7.52 -3.08
C GLN A 93 1.11 7.44 -4.44
N ASN A 94 2.09 6.56 -4.54
CA ASN A 94 2.69 6.11 -5.79
C ASN A 94 3.31 4.73 -5.53
N LYS A 95 3.94 4.13 -6.55
CA LYS A 95 4.51 2.77 -6.44
C LYS A 95 5.53 2.60 -5.31
N LYS A 96 6.11 3.67 -4.77
CA LYS A 96 7.22 3.65 -3.79
C LYS A 96 6.90 4.41 -2.49
N LEU A 97 5.68 4.93 -2.34
CA LEU A 97 5.26 5.70 -1.17
C LEU A 97 3.85 5.29 -0.76
N VAL A 98 3.69 4.88 0.49
CA VAL A 98 2.39 4.56 1.07
C VAL A 98 2.08 5.54 2.20
N ARG A 99 0.81 5.89 2.37
CA ARG A 99 0.29 6.68 3.48
C ARG A 99 -0.58 5.80 4.37
N ALA A 100 -0.38 5.89 5.68
CA ALA A 100 -1.28 5.38 6.70
C ALA A 100 -2.00 6.54 7.39
N ASP A 101 -3.32 6.50 7.45
CA ASP A 101 -4.14 7.40 8.27
C ASP A 101 -4.45 6.76 9.61
N LEU A 102 -3.87 7.30 10.69
CA LEU A 102 -4.02 6.79 12.04
C LEU A 102 -5.37 7.14 12.67
N GLY A 103 -6.07 8.15 12.12
CA GLY A 103 -7.42 8.52 12.56
C GLY A 103 -8.48 7.50 12.14
N ILE A 104 -8.22 6.72 11.09
CA ILE A 104 -9.15 5.72 10.57
C ILE A 104 -8.92 4.37 11.25
N GLY A 105 -9.93 3.85 11.95
CA GLY A 105 -9.87 2.57 12.66
C GLY A 105 -9.27 2.65 14.07
N GLY A 106 -8.61 3.76 14.44
CA GLY A 106 -8.11 4.03 15.79
C GLY A 106 -7.03 3.06 16.29
N GLN A 107 -6.59 2.12 15.47
CA GLN A 107 -5.53 1.17 15.79
C GLN A 107 -4.16 1.75 15.42
N PRO A 108 -3.11 1.50 16.22
CA PRO A 108 -1.76 1.91 15.86
C PRO A 108 -1.22 1.14 14.66
N VAL A 109 -0.18 1.70 14.04
CA VAL A 109 0.57 1.08 12.96
C VAL A 109 1.97 0.74 13.45
N LEU A 110 2.45 -0.45 13.14
CA LEU A 110 3.85 -0.83 13.31
C LEU A 110 4.55 -0.69 11.96
N ALA A 111 5.64 0.08 11.91
CA ALA A 111 6.44 0.28 10.72
C ALA A 111 7.91 -0.01 11.01
N ARG A 112 8.68 -0.33 9.97
CA ARG A 112 10.12 -0.49 10.07
C ARG A 112 10.75 0.84 10.50
N GLN A 113 11.66 0.77 11.47
CA GLN A 113 12.33 1.96 11.96
C GLN A 113 13.10 2.66 10.82
N GLY A 114 12.98 3.98 10.76
CA GLY A 114 13.63 4.79 9.71
C GLY A 114 12.90 4.80 8.37
N SER A 115 11.77 4.10 8.23
CA SER A 115 11.01 4.10 6.97
C SER A 115 10.01 5.25 6.84
N MET A 116 9.91 6.14 7.84
CA MET A 116 9.03 7.30 7.82
C MET A 116 9.67 8.44 7.02
N VAL A 117 8.90 9.02 6.10
CA VAL A 117 9.35 10.10 5.22
C VAL A 117 8.67 11.44 5.55
N LEU A 118 7.38 11.38 5.91
CA LEU A 118 6.56 12.56 6.21
C LEU A 118 5.49 12.16 7.22
N TYR A 119 5.08 13.08 8.09
CA TYR A 119 3.86 12.94 8.87
C TYR A 119 3.11 14.27 8.91
N GLN A 120 1.80 14.20 9.08
CA GLN A 120 0.90 15.35 9.15
C GLN A 120 -0.12 15.13 10.27
N GLY A 121 -0.42 16.18 11.04
CA GLY A 121 -1.33 16.10 12.18
C GLY A 121 -0.64 15.60 13.46
N LYS A 122 -1.44 15.14 14.41
CA LYS A 122 -0.96 14.69 15.73
C LYS A 122 -0.54 13.23 15.65
N VAL A 123 0.76 12.98 15.54
CA VAL A 123 1.35 11.64 15.48
C VAL A 123 2.44 11.52 16.54
N ASP A 124 2.34 10.47 17.34
CA ASP A 124 3.34 10.06 18.32
C ASP A 124 4.06 8.80 17.83
N PHE A 125 5.39 8.82 17.95
CA PHE A 125 6.26 7.73 17.54
C PHE A 125 6.90 7.07 18.76
N GLY A 126 6.59 5.79 18.97
CA GLY A 126 7.18 4.97 20.02
C GLY A 126 8.14 3.95 19.43
N TYR A 127 9.37 3.88 19.96
CA TYR A 127 10.31 2.83 19.59
C TYR A 127 10.11 1.62 20.49
N LYS A 128 9.95 0.43 19.91
CA LYS A 128 9.79 -0.81 20.69
C LYS A 128 11.05 -1.19 21.50
N GLY A 129 12.15 -0.43 21.37
CA GLY A 129 13.42 -0.63 22.07
C GLY A 129 13.66 0.22 23.33
N ALA A 130 12.81 1.21 23.65
CA ALA A 130 13.05 2.12 24.78
C ALA A 130 11.81 2.32 25.66
N GLY A 131 11.68 1.51 26.71
CA GLY A 131 11.05 1.98 27.96
C GLY A 131 9.54 1.87 28.12
N PHE A 132 8.77 1.27 27.21
CA PHE A 132 7.38 0.89 27.51
C PHE A 132 7.31 -0.55 28.02
N SER A 133 6.69 -0.74 29.18
CA SER A 133 6.47 -2.01 29.88
C SER A 133 5.60 -2.98 29.07
N GLY A 134 6.19 -3.57 28.05
CA GLY A 134 5.56 -4.51 27.13
C GLY A 134 6.65 -5.27 26.39
N ARG A 135 7.45 -6.03 27.15
CA ARG A 135 8.46 -6.94 26.63
C ARG A 135 7.76 -8.06 25.86
N VAL A 136 7.31 -7.77 24.63
CA VAL A 136 7.01 -8.83 23.66
C VAL A 136 8.37 -9.28 23.15
N VAL A 137 8.83 -10.33 23.80
CA VAL A 137 10.04 -11.09 23.53
C VAL A 137 10.13 -11.38 22.03
N GLY A 138 10.92 -10.59 21.31
CA GLY A 138 11.61 -11.02 20.09
C GLY A 138 12.95 -11.70 20.39
N ASN A 139 13.25 -11.98 21.67
CA ASN A 139 14.56 -12.45 22.12
C ASN A 139 14.82 -13.95 21.87
N ALA A 140 14.16 -14.58 20.90
CA ALA A 140 14.41 -15.99 20.56
C ALA A 140 15.03 -16.18 19.16
N THR A 141 15.02 -15.16 18.30
CA THR A 141 15.43 -15.29 16.89
C THR A 141 16.73 -14.58 16.54
N GLY A 142 17.28 -13.71 17.40
CA GLY A 142 18.59 -13.07 17.18
C GLY A 142 18.64 -12.01 16.07
N GLN A 143 17.53 -11.77 15.36
CA GLN A 143 17.35 -10.59 14.51
C GLN A 143 16.43 -9.59 15.20
N GLU A 144 16.99 -8.44 15.59
CA GLU A 144 16.26 -7.31 16.11
C GLU A 144 15.57 -6.59 14.93
N MET A 145 14.36 -6.99 14.58
CA MET A 145 13.55 -6.17 13.68
C MET A 145 13.13 -4.91 14.42
N GLN A 146 13.80 -3.80 14.09
CA GLN A 146 13.51 -2.50 14.68
C GLN A 146 12.18 -1.98 14.14
N LEU A 147 11.15 -2.01 14.99
CA LEU A 147 9.82 -1.50 14.70
C LEU A 147 9.57 -0.19 15.44
N MET A 148 9.00 0.76 14.72
CA MET A 148 8.46 2.02 15.19
C MET A 148 6.93 1.92 15.23
N ARG A 149 6.34 2.16 16.41
CA ARG A 149 4.91 2.25 16.61
C ARG A 149 4.44 3.68 16.36
N CYS A 150 3.46 3.84 15.49
CA CYS A 150 2.85 5.12 15.14
C CYS A 150 1.44 5.17 15.73
N THR A 151 1.17 6.16 16.59
CA THR A 151 -0.12 6.39 17.25
C THR A 151 -0.58 7.83 17.03
N GLY A 152 -1.88 8.11 17.18
CA GLY A 152 -2.42 9.46 17.13
C GLY A 152 -3.58 9.61 16.14
N GLN A 153 -3.82 10.85 15.70
CA GLN A 153 -4.90 11.22 14.76
C GLN A 153 -4.30 12.06 13.62
N GLY A 154 -3.39 11.45 12.88
CA GLY A 154 -2.67 12.07 11.78
C GLY A 154 -2.33 11.06 10.69
N GLN A 155 -1.60 11.51 9.69
CA GLN A 155 -1.18 10.71 8.54
C GLN A 155 0.33 10.53 8.57
N VAL A 156 0.80 9.32 8.25
CA VAL A 156 2.23 8.99 8.17
C VAL A 156 2.52 8.38 6.81
N PHE A 157 3.58 8.85 6.18
CA PHE A 157 4.03 8.38 4.87
C PHE A 157 5.29 7.54 5.05
N PHE A 158 5.29 6.35 4.46
CA PHE A 158 6.38 5.40 4.55
C PHE A 158 6.97 5.08 3.18
N ALA A 159 8.30 4.98 3.14
CA ALA A 159 9.07 4.47 2.02
C ALA A 159 10.39 3.89 2.52
N GLU A 160 11.01 3.03 1.71
CA GLU A 160 12.36 2.54 2.00
C GLU A 160 13.10 2.26 0.69
N ASN A 161 14.32 2.80 0.56
CA ASN A 161 15.30 2.51 -0.50
C ASN A 161 14.73 2.44 -1.93
N SER A 162 13.74 3.28 -2.27
CA SER A 162 13.12 3.29 -3.60
C SER A 162 12.49 1.94 -4.02
N THR A 163 12.15 1.08 -3.04
CA THR A 163 11.47 -0.20 -3.26
C THR A 163 10.02 0.02 -3.70
N MET A 164 9.45 -0.94 -4.42
CA MET A 164 8.02 -0.94 -4.74
C MET A 164 7.23 -1.46 -3.55
N LEU A 165 6.19 -0.73 -3.17
CA LEU A 165 5.37 -1.00 -1.99
C LEU A 165 4.02 -1.56 -2.40
N HIS A 166 3.59 -2.63 -1.74
CA HIS A 166 2.34 -3.33 -2.04
C HIS A 166 1.54 -3.52 -0.74
N PRO A 167 0.48 -2.71 -0.52
CA PRO A 167 -0.47 -2.97 0.54
C PRO A 167 -1.26 -4.24 0.23
N ILE A 168 -1.27 -5.19 1.16
CA ILE A 168 -1.99 -6.46 1.09
C ILE A 168 -2.99 -6.45 2.24
N GLU A 169 -4.27 -6.46 1.92
CA GLU A 169 -5.34 -6.58 2.89
C GLU A 169 -5.61 -8.06 3.21
N LEU A 170 -5.61 -8.40 4.49
CA LEU A 170 -5.98 -9.70 5.01
C LEU A 170 -7.41 -9.62 5.55
N GLN A 171 -8.26 -10.57 5.16
CA GLN A 171 -9.66 -10.65 5.60
C GLN A 171 -9.94 -11.95 6.37
N GLY A 172 -9.08 -12.25 7.35
CA GLY A 172 -9.09 -13.52 8.09
C GLY A 172 -8.11 -14.55 7.55
N ASP A 173 -7.43 -14.24 6.45
CA ASP A 173 -6.39 -15.07 5.85
C ASP A 173 -5.08 -15.01 6.62
N ALA A 174 -4.16 -15.89 6.22
CA ALA A 174 -2.79 -15.90 6.71
C ALA A 174 -1.78 -15.92 5.54
N VAL A 175 -0.71 -15.14 5.69
CA VAL A 175 0.37 -15.02 4.70
C VAL A 175 1.72 -15.03 5.41
N CYS A 176 2.69 -15.71 4.80
CA CYS A 176 4.09 -15.66 5.23
C CYS A 176 4.85 -14.67 4.34
N VAL A 177 5.62 -13.78 4.95
CA VAL A 177 6.43 -12.77 4.26
C VAL A 177 7.86 -12.87 4.78
N SER A 178 8.86 -12.69 3.93
CA SER A 178 10.26 -12.53 4.40
C SER A 178 10.34 -11.29 5.30
N ALA A 179 10.98 -11.41 6.47
CA ALA A 179 11.02 -10.32 7.46
C ALA A 179 11.68 -9.05 6.91
N GLU A 180 12.63 -9.20 5.99
CA GLU A 180 13.28 -8.08 5.32
C GLU A 180 12.34 -7.30 4.41
N ASN A 181 11.31 -7.95 3.88
CA ASN A 181 10.38 -7.39 2.90
C ASN A 181 9.15 -6.75 3.56
N VAL A 182 9.01 -6.80 4.88
CA VAL A 182 7.93 -6.12 5.60
C VAL A 182 8.32 -4.64 5.83
N LEU A 183 7.48 -3.71 5.36
CA LEU A 183 7.62 -2.27 5.63
C LEU A 183 6.82 -1.85 6.86
N ALA A 184 5.52 -2.14 6.86
CA ALA A 184 4.59 -1.69 7.88
C ALA A 184 3.35 -2.56 7.92
N PHE A 185 2.62 -2.57 9.02
CA PHE A 185 1.40 -3.34 9.19
C PHE A 185 0.53 -2.79 10.34
N ASP A 186 -0.73 -3.15 10.34
CA ASP A 186 -1.65 -2.84 11.44
C ASP A 186 -1.31 -3.63 12.69
N GLU A 187 -1.22 -2.97 13.85
CA GLU A 187 -0.89 -3.63 15.12
C GLU A 187 -1.93 -4.69 15.54
N GLY A 188 -3.16 -4.59 15.04
CA GLY A 188 -4.22 -5.58 15.28
C GLY A 188 -3.99 -6.94 14.61
N LEU A 189 -3.05 -7.04 13.65
CA LEU A 189 -2.70 -8.31 13.04
C LEU A 189 -1.88 -9.18 14.00
N GLN A 190 -2.23 -10.46 14.07
CA GLN A 190 -1.40 -11.43 14.76
C GLN A 190 -0.19 -11.74 13.90
N TYR A 191 1.01 -11.67 14.47
CA TYR A 191 2.24 -12.00 13.77
C TYR A 191 3.14 -12.93 14.58
N GLU A 192 3.76 -13.87 13.88
CA GLU A 192 4.75 -14.80 14.43
C GLU A 192 6.02 -14.74 13.60
N VAL A 193 7.18 -14.61 14.25
CA VAL A 193 8.48 -14.68 13.57
C VAL A 193 8.95 -16.13 13.59
N ARG A 194 9.19 -16.71 12.42
CA ARG A 194 9.72 -18.07 12.26
C ARG A 194 11.10 -18.02 11.65
N ARG A 195 11.95 -18.94 12.10
CA ARG A 195 13.30 -19.15 11.59
C ARG A 195 13.31 -20.40 10.71
N ILE A 196 13.75 -20.27 9.47
CA ILE A 196 14.02 -21.38 8.56
C ILE A 196 15.53 -21.59 8.59
N GLU A 197 15.95 -22.66 9.26
CA GLU A 197 17.35 -23.05 9.35
C GLU A 197 17.74 -23.90 8.13
N GLY A 198 18.95 -23.70 7.62
CA GLY A 198 19.46 -24.49 6.51
C GLY A 198 20.89 -24.14 6.15
N HIS A 199 21.65 -25.17 5.79
CA HIS A 199 23.03 -25.03 5.34
C HIS A 199 23.08 -24.27 3.99
N GLY A 200 23.95 -23.27 3.89
CA GLY A 200 24.15 -22.42 2.70
C GLY A 200 23.35 -21.12 2.69
N ILE A 201 22.41 -20.90 3.63
CA ILE A 201 21.68 -19.63 3.70
C ILE A 201 22.62 -18.50 4.15
N PRO A 202 22.61 -17.31 3.52
CA PRO A 202 23.34 -16.14 4.01
C PRO A 202 22.97 -15.83 5.47
N GLY A 203 23.95 -15.84 6.38
CA GLY A 203 23.72 -15.64 7.82
C GLY A 203 23.19 -16.88 8.58
N GLY A 204 23.10 -18.03 7.93
CA GLY A 204 22.78 -19.33 8.55
C GLY A 204 21.30 -19.58 8.85
N ALA A 205 20.41 -18.61 8.61
CA ALA A 205 18.97 -18.79 8.70
C ALA A 205 18.20 -17.68 7.97
N LEU A 206 17.04 -18.03 7.40
CA LEU A 206 16.07 -17.07 6.89
C LEU A 206 15.01 -16.79 7.95
N PHE A 207 14.59 -15.54 8.05
CA PHE A 207 13.55 -15.13 8.97
C PHE A 207 12.31 -14.72 8.20
N THR A 208 11.19 -15.34 8.55
CA THR A 208 9.89 -15.05 7.97
C THR A 208 8.92 -14.61 9.05
N MET A 209 8.02 -13.71 8.70
CA MET A 209 6.89 -13.32 9.51
C MET A 209 5.62 -13.92 8.92
N GLN A 210 4.90 -14.71 9.71
CA GLN A 210 3.54 -15.12 9.39
C GLN A 210 2.57 -14.10 9.98
N PHE A 211 1.74 -13.49 9.15
CA PHE A 211 0.65 -12.61 9.57
C PHE A 211 -0.68 -13.34 9.44
N GLN A 212 -1.60 -13.10 10.38
CA GLN A 212 -2.94 -13.66 10.38
C GLN A 212 -3.96 -12.66 10.95
N GLY A 213 -5.18 -12.70 10.43
CA GLY A 213 -6.33 -11.95 10.93
C GLY A 213 -6.86 -10.94 9.91
N THR A 214 -7.41 -9.84 10.40
CA THR A 214 -7.98 -8.78 9.55
C THR A 214 -7.20 -7.48 9.71
N GLY A 215 -6.70 -6.94 8.61
CA GLY A 215 -5.87 -5.74 8.60
C GLY A 215 -4.97 -5.70 7.36
N THR A 216 -4.14 -4.68 7.24
CA THR A 216 -3.25 -4.53 6.09
C THR A 216 -1.79 -4.67 6.49
N ILE A 217 -1.03 -5.36 5.64
CA ILE A 217 0.43 -5.38 5.66
C ILE A 217 0.95 -4.67 4.40
N VAL A 218 2.04 -3.92 4.51
CA VAL A 218 2.73 -3.30 3.39
C VAL A 218 4.04 -4.04 3.16
N VAL A 219 4.13 -4.67 2.00
CA VAL A 219 5.28 -5.46 1.58
C VAL A 219 6.11 -4.68 0.56
N LYS A 220 7.43 -4.83 0.64
CA LYS A 220 8.42 -4.21 -0.22
C LYS A 220 8.94 -5.22 -1.22
N THR A 221 9.25 -4.73 -2.41
CA THR A 221 9.85 -5.52 -3.47
C THR A 221 10.83 -4.68 -4.29
N HIS A 222 11.85 -5.32 -4.82
CA HIS A 222 12.72 -4.77 -5.84
C HIS A 222 12.09 -5.02 -7.22
N GLY A 223 11.56 -3.98 -7.84
CA GLY A 223 10.83 -4.11 -9.10
C GLY A 223 9.41 -4.67 -8.93
N THR A 224 8.77 -5.00 -10.04
CA THR A 224 7.39 -5.53 -10.02
C THR A 224 7.43 -7.03 -9.71
N PRO A 225 6.80 -7.50 -8.63
CA PRO A 225 6.81 -8.92 -8.29
C PRO A 225 5.94 -9.76 -9.23
N VAL A 226 6.21 -11.06 -9.25
CA VAL A 226 5.44 -12.08 -9.95
C VAL A 226 4.85 -13.06 -8.93
N VAL A 227 3.56 -13.36 -9.08
CA VAL A 227 2.87 -14.36 -8.26
C VAL A 227 2.74 -15.65 -9.08
N LEU A 228 3.19 -16.76 -8.51
CA LEU A 228 3.16 -18.08 -9.15
C LEU A 228 2.41 -19.08 -8.27
N PRO A 229 1.62 -20.00 -8.84
CA PRO A 229 1.05 -21.11 -8.08
C PRO A 229 2.15 -22.06 -7.61
N VAL A 230 2.03 -22.57 -6.39
CA VAL A 230 2.95 -23.58 -5.85
C VAL A 230 2.63 -24.93 -6.47
N THR A 231 3.64 -25.58 -7.03
CA THR A 231 3.60 -26.97 -7.48
C THR A 231 4.65 -27.79 -6.71
N PRO A 232 4.57 -29.13 -6.68
CA PRO A 232 5.56 -29.97 -6.01
C PRO A 232 7.02 -29.78 -6.51
N THR A 233 7.19 -29.15 -7.68
CA THR A 233 8.48 -28.87 -8.33
C THR A 233 8.81 -27.38 -8.36
N THR A 234 8.21 -26.56 -7.49
CA THR A 234 8.53 -25.13 -7.37
C THR A 234 9.76 -24.93 -6.47
N PHE A 235 10.81 -24.35 -7.05
CA PHE A 235 12.02 -23.92 -6.37
C PHE A 235 12.27 -22.44 -6.67
N ALA A 236 12.65 -21.66 -5.66
CA ALA A 236 12.98 -20.25 -5.82
C ALA A 236 14.22 -19.89 -5.00
N ASP A 237 15.02 -18.93 -5.50
CA ASP A 237 16.18 -18.40 -4.78
C ASP A 237 15.74 -17.71 -3.49
N CYS A 238 16.46 -17.92 -2.38
CA CYS A 238 16.10 -17.34 -1.09
C CYS A 238 16.03 -15.81 -1.09
N ASN A 239 16.84 -15.12 -1.90
CA ASN A 239 16.88 -13.65 -1.98
C ASN A 239 15.75 -13.08 -2.85
N ALA A 240 15.20 -13.90 -3.76
CA ALA A 240 14.11 -13.50 -4.66
C ALA A 240 12.72 -13.72 -4.04
N VAL A 241 12.59 -14.49 -2.96
CA VAL A 241 11.29 -14.79 -2.33
C VAL A 241 10.83 -13.64 -1.44
N VAL A 242 9.62 -13.16 -1.70
CA VAL A 242 9.01 -12.06 -0.95
C VAL A 242 7.97 -12.57 0.04
N ALA A 243 7.03 -13.38 -0.45
CA ALA A 243 5.90 -13.89 0.32
C ALA A 243 5.38 -15.22 -0.23
N TRP A 244 4.64 -15.97 0.57
CA TRP A 244 3.98 -17.21 0.15
C TRP A 244 2.76 -17.51 1.04
N SER A 245 1.89 -18.39 0.57
CA SER A 245 0.72 -18.83 1.35
C SER A 245 1.13 -19.53 2.64
N ALA A 246 0.50 -19.20 3.76
CA ALA A 246 0.85 -19.78 5.08
C ALA A 246 0.69 -21.31 5.15
N ALA A 247 -0.14 -21.90 4.29
CA ALA A 247 -0.31 -23.34 4.19
C ALA A 247 0.81 -24.06 3.39
N SER A 248 1.75 -23.32 2.79
CA SER A 248 2.89 -23.92 2.08
C SER A 248 4.01 -24.26 3.04
N GLN A 249 4.52 -25.49 2.95
CA GLN A 249 5.75 -25.91 3.60
C GLN A 249 6.95 -25.43 2.78
N VAL A 250 7.91 -24.81 3.46
CA VAL A 250 9.17 -24.34 2.87
C VAL A 250 10.30 -25.19 3.40
N VAL A 251 11.05 -25.80 2.49
CA VAL A 251 12.21 -26.65 2.82
C VAL A 251 13.42 -26.10 2.11
N VAL A 252 14.52 -25.92 2.84
CA VAL A 252 15.79 -25.48 2.25
C VAL A 252 16.35 -26.61 1.39
N SER A 253 16.58 -26.33 0.12
CA SER A 253 17.10 -27.26 -0.87
C SER A 253 18.34 -26.66 -1.52
N SER A 254 19.52 -26.98 -0.99
CA SER A 254 20.77 -26.63 -1.65
C SER A 254 20.95 -27.46 -2.91
N GLN A 255 20.73 -26.85 -4.08
CA GLN A 255 21.24 -27.40 -5.32
C GLN A 255 22.71 -26.98 -5.39
N VAL A 256 23.63 -27.82 -4.92
CA VAL A 256 25.06 -27.65 -5.20
C VAL A 256 25.28 -27.92 -6.69
N ARG A 257 24.85 -26.99 -7.56
CA ARG A 257 25.34 -26.95 -8.93
C ARG A 257 26.63 -26.16 -8.87
N MET A 258 27.71 -26.89 -8.62
CA MET A 258 29.07 -26.48 -8.93
C MET A 258 29.15 -26.19 -10.43
N ARG A 259 28.67 -25.02 -10.87
CA ARG A 259 28.88 -24.54 -12.23
C ARG A 259 30.35 -24.18 -12.30
N ARG A 260 31.04 -24.83 -13.23
CA ARG A 260 32.48 -24.80 -13.53
C ARG A 260 33.04 -23.43 -13.92
N ASN A 261 32.32 -22.34 -13.63
CA ASN A 261 32.59 -20.98 -14.10
C ASN A 261 32.42 -19.94 -12.98
N SER A 262 32.71 -20.30 -11.72
CA SER A 262 32.83 -19.35 -10.62
C SER A 262 33.98 -18.38 -10.92
N TYR A 263 33.65 -17.12 -11.16
CA TYR A 263 34.62 -16.03 -11.16
C TYR A 263 35.31 -15.97 -9.78
N PRO A 264 36.61 -15.62 -9.69
CA PRO A 264 37.28 -15.49 -8.41
C PRO A 264 36.63 -14.35 -7.61
N GLY A 265 35.79 -14.69 -6.61
CA GLY A 265 35.09 -13.74 -5.76
C GLY A 265 33.58 -13.96 -5.60
N ASP A 266 32.98 -14.84 -6.41
CA ASP A 266 31.56 -15.17 -6.31
C ASP A 266 31.37 -16.53 -5.62
N THR A 267 30.76 -16.54 -4.44
CA THR A 267 30.62 -17.74 -3.59
C THR A 267 29.69 -18.79 -4.20
N GLY A 268 28.92 -18.51 -5.25
CA GLY A 268 28.26 -19.50 -6.11
C GLY A 268 27.29 -20.48 -5.43
N GLU A 269 27.01 -20.32 -4.13
CA GLU A 269 26.08 -21.14 -3.36
C GLU A 269 24.68 -20.52 -3.44
N SER A 270 24.00 -20.70 -4.57
CA SER A 270 22.58 -20.36 -4.68
C SER A 270 21.76 -21.31 -3.80
N VAL A 271 21.25 -20.84 -2.67
CA VAL A 271 20.30 -21.61 -1.87
C VAL A 271 18.90 -21.41 -2.40
N ASN A 272 18.32 -22.52 -2.82
CA ASN A 272 16.95 -22.55 -3.28
C ASN A 272 16.03 -23.06 -2.16
N LEU A 273 14.86 -22.46 -2.07
CA LEU A 273 13.76 -22.90 -1.23
C LEU A 273 12.83 -23.75 -2.07
N GLN A 274 12.55 -24.96 -1.62
CA GLN A 274 11.51 -25.81 -2.18
C GLN A 274 10.19 -25.50 -1.48
N PHE A 275 9.16 -25.21 -2.27
CA PHE A 275 7.81 -24.98 -1.78
C PHE A 275 6.95 -26.21 -2.03
N ARG A 276 6.25 -26.68 -0.99
CA ARG A 276 5.30 -27.79 -1.07
C ARG A 276 3.97 -27.34 -0.50
N GLY A 277 2.90 -27.47 -1.26
CA GLY A 277 1.57 -27.07 -0.84
C GLY A 277 0.49 -27.71 -1.70
N ALA A 278 -0.73 -27.73 -1.17
CA ALA A 278 -1.90 -28.11 -1.96
C ALA A 278 -2.15 -27.12 -3.12
N PRO A 279 -2.87 -27.52 -4.18
CA PRO A 279 -3.29 -26.61 -5.24
C PRO A 279 -4.02 -25.39 -4.67
N GLY A 280 -3.75 -24.20 -5.23
CA GLY A 280 -4.31 -22.93 -4.76
C GLY A 280 -3.37 -22.11 -3.87
N ASN A 281 -2.27 -22.71 -3.38
CA ASN A 281 -1.18 -21.96 -2.75
C ASN A 281 -0.37 -21.18 -3.78
N PHE A 282 0.24 -20.09 -3.34
CA PHE A 282 1.05 -19.19 -4.17
C PHE A 282 2.38 -18.84 -3.51
N ILE A 283 3.31 -18.42 -4.36
CA ILE A 283 4.58 -17.78 -4.02
C ILE A 283 4.69 -16.45 -4.76
N VAL A 284 5.26 -15.45 -4.11
CA VAL A 284 5.55 -14.13 -4.66
C VAL A 284 7.06 -13.98 -4.74
N VAL A 285 7.57 -13.73 -5.94
CA VAL A 285 8.98 -13.52 -6.22
C VAL A 285 9.23 -12.14 -6.81
N GLN A 286 10.35 -11.53 -6.46
CA GLN A 286 10.78 -10.25 -7.01
C GLN A 286 11.88 -10.44 -8.06
N PRO A 287 11.97 -9.56 -9.07
CA PRO A 287 13.08 -9.55 -10.03
C PRO A 287 14.35 -8.96 -9.40
N TYR A 288 14.97 -9.69 -8.48
CA TYR A 288 16.20 -9.32 -7.79
C TYR A 288 17.09 -10.54 -7.52
N GLU A 289 18.40 -10.37 -7.75
CA GLU A 289 19.47 -11.33 -7.52
C GLU A 289 20.65 -10.56 -6.89
N ILE A 290 21.47 -11.24 -6.08
CA ILE A 290 22.62 -10.66 -5.36
C ILE A 290 23.93 -10.83 -6.12
#